data_AF-A0A4Q4D7I5-F1
#
_entry.id   AF-A0A4Q4D7I5-F1
#
_cell.length_a   1.000
_cell.length_b   1.000
_cell.length_c   1.000
_cell.angle_alpha   90.00
_cell.angle_beta   90.00
_cell.angle_gamma   90.00
#
_symmetry.space_group_name_H-M   'P 1'
#
loop_
_entity.id
_entity.type
_entity.pdbx_description
1 polymer ?
#
loop_
_entity_poly.entity_id
_entity_poly.type
_entity_poly.pdbx_seq_one_letter_code
_entity_poly.pdbx_strand_id
1 'polypeptide(L)' 'LETGSQDYFAPARRLYARHGFVECGPFGDYVVDPSSVFMSLGLAARQ' A
#
# COMPACT_ATOMS: atom_id res chain seq x y z
N LEU A 1 1.76 9.82 0.98
CA LEU A 1 2.89 9.01 1.47
C LEU A 1 3.20 8.01 0.38
N GLU A 2 4.42 7.99 -0.12
CA GLU A 2 4.80 7.17 -1.27
C GLU A 2 5.16 5.75 -0.80
N THR A 3 4.52 4.74 -1.37
CA THR A 3 4.82 3.31 -1.15
C THR A 3 5.55 2.77 -2.37
N GLY A 4 6.64 3.42 -2.78
CA GLY A 4 7.44 2.90 -3.89
C GLY A 4 8.04 1.53 -3.58
N SER A 5 8.47 0.78 -4.59
CA SER A 5 9.07 -0.56 -4.42
C SER A 5 10.51 -0.51 -3.88
N GLN A 6 11.21 0.60 -4.09
CA GLN A 6 12.58 0.81 -3.63
C GLN A 6 12.72 0.67 -2.11
N ASP A 7 13.90 0.24 -1.64
CA ASP A 7 14.19 0.02 -0.21
C ASP A 7 14.05 1.29 0.63
N TYR A 8 14.24 2.45 0.01
CA TYR A 8 13.99 3.75 0.63
C TYR A 8 12.57 3.86 1.21
N PHE A 9 11.58 3.24 0.56
CA PHE A 9 10.18 3.24 1.00
C PHE A 9 9.82 2.06 1.90
N ALA A 10 10.74 1.14 2.19
CA ALA A 10 10.50 0.01 3.08
C ALA A 10 9.98 0.43 4.47
N PRO A 11 10.42 1.54 5.09
CA PRO A 11 9.84 2.03 6.35
C PRO A 11 8.36 2.39 6.21
N ALA A 12 7.94 3.02 5.10
CA ALA A 12 6.54 3.37 4.84
C ALA A 12 5.68 2.12 4.64
N ARG A 13 6.13 1.16 3.82
CA ARG A 13 5.42 -0.12 3.62
C ARG A 13 5.26 -0.89 4.95
N ARG A 14 6.30 -0.91 5.78
CA ARG A 14 6.25 -1.53 7.12
C ARG A 14 5.27 -0.81 8.06
N LEU A 15 5.22 0.51 8.02
CA LEU A 15 4.25 1.28 8.82
C LEU A 15 2.82 0.88 8.46
N TYR A 16 2.49 0.88 7.16
CA TYR A 16 1.16 0.49 6.70
C TYR A 16 0.82 -0.96 7.06
N ALA A 17 1.75 -1.90 6.84
CA ALA A 17 1.56 -3.29 7.20
C ALA A 17 1.24 -3.49 8.69
N ARG A 18 1.89 -2.73 9.59
CA ARG A 18 1.60 -2.78 11.04
C ARG A 18 0.19 -2.29 11.39
N HIS A 19 -0.41 -1.44 10.56
CA HIS A 19 -1.78 -0.95 10.72
C HIS A 19 -2.82 -1.80 9.97
N GLY A 20 -2.44 -2.98 9.50
CA GLY A 20 -3.35 -3.94 8.86
C GLY A 20 -3.55 -3.73 7.37
N PHE A 21 -2.77 -2.85 6.74
CA PHE A 21 -2.75 -2.77 5.28
C PHE A 21 -2.08 -4.01 4.68
N VAL A 22 -2.61 -4.47 3.56
CA VAL A 22 -2.08 -5.60 2.79
C VAL A 22 -1.78 -5.18 1.36
N GLU A 23 -0.79 -5.79 0.72
CA GLU A 23 -0.50 -5.52 -0.70
C GLU A 23 -1.69 -5.91 -1.58
N CYS A 24 -1.96 -5.10 -2.60
CA CYS A 24 -3.04 -5.33 -3.56
C CYS A 24 -2.62 -4.92 -4.98
N GLY A 25 -3.52 -5.13 -5.94
CA GLY A 25 -3.36 -4.59 -7.29
C GLY A 25 -3.55 -3.06 -7.34
N PRO A 26 -3.30 -2.45 -8.50
CA PRO A 26 -3.61 -1.03 -8.71
C PRO A 26 -5.12 -0.78 -8.59
N PHE A 27 -5.50 0.48 -8.41
CA PHE A 27 -6.88 0.91 -8.23
C PHE A 27 -7.17 2.16 -9.07
N GLY A 28 -8.44 2.37 -9.44
CA GLY A 28 -8.81 3.47 -10.34
C GLY A 28 -8.03 3.39 -11.66
N ASP A 29 -7.41 4.50 -12.03
CA ASP A 29 -6.65 4.61 -13.29
C ASP A 29 -5.15 4.30 -13.12
N TYR A 30 -4.71 3.89 -11.93
CA TYR A 30 -3.33 3.44 -11.74
C TYR A 30 -3.09 2.13 -12.51
N VAL A 31 -1.88 1.97 -13.05
CA VAL A 31 -1.44 0.75 -13.73
C VAL A 31 -0.29 0.11 -12.96
N VAL A 32 -0.05 -1.18 -13.19
CA VAL A 32 1.12 -1.86 -12.63
C VAL A 32 2.38 -1.21 -13.18
N ASP A 33 3.24 -0.77 -12.28
CA ASP A 33 4.55 -0.21 -12.59
C ASP A 33 5.60 -0.79 -11.62
N PRO A 34 6.81 -1.13 -12.08
CA PRO A 34 7.85 -1.75 -11.23
C PRO A 34 8.27 -0.91 -10.03
N SER A 35 8.04 0.41 -10.05
CA SER A 35 8.35 1.33 -8.97
C SER A 35 7.22 1.49 -7.96
N SER A 36 6.04 0.93 -8.22
CA SER A 36 4.84 1.11 -7.38
C SER A 36 4.53 -0.12 -6.52
N VAL A 37 4.16 0.11 -5.25
CA VAL A 37 3.50 -0.88 -4.40
C VAL A 37 2.16 -0.32 -3.95
N PHE A 38 1.09 -1.06 -4.19
CA PHE A 38 -0.27 -0.70 -3.80
C PHE A 38 -0.67 -1.48 -2.56
N MET A 39 -1.36 -0.85 -1.62
CA MET A 39 -1.85 -1.51 -0.41
C MET A 39 -3.27 -1.04 -0.07
N SER A 40 -4.08 -1.91 0.53
CA SER A 40 -5.44 -1.60 0.96
C SER A 40 -5.67 -2.00 2.42
N LEU A 41 -6.59 -1.30 3.09
CA LEU A 41 -7.08 -1.63 4.43
C LEU A 41 -8.60 -1.73 4.37
N GLY A 42 -9.13 -2.90 4.72
CA GLY A 42 -10.56 -3.09 4.91
C GLY A 42 -11.02 -2.37 6.17
N LEU A 43 -11.74 -1.26 6.02
CA LEU A 43 -12.38 -0.60 7.15
C LEU A 43 -13.69 -1.31 7.45
N ALA A 44 -13.77 -1.98 8.60
CA ALA A 44 -15.06 -2.37 9.14
C ALA A 44 -15.86 -1.10 9.45
N ALA A 45 -17.14 -1.08 9.08
CA ALA A 45 -18.04 -0.03 9.54
C ALA A 45 -18.04 -0.06 11.08
N ARG A 46 -17.72 1.08 11.70
CA ARG A 46 -17.90 1.23 13.15
C ARG A 46 -19.40 1.10 13.43
N GLN A 47 -19.76 0.11 14.24
CA GLN A 47 -21.13 -0.02 14.77
C GLN A 47 -21.46 1.15 15.69
#